data_AF-A0A836SWP1-F1
#
_entry.id   AF-A0A836SWP1-F1
#
_cell.length_a   1.000
_cell.length_b   1.000
_cell.length_c   1.000
_cell.angle_alpha   90.00
_cell.angle_beta   90.00
_cell.angle_gamma   90.00
#
_symmetry.space_group_name_H-M   'P 1'
#
loop_
_entity.id
_entity.type
_entity.pdbx_description
1 polymer ?
#
loop_
_entity_poly.entity_id
_entity_poly.type
_entity_poly.pdbx_seq_one_letter_code
_entity_poly.pdbx_strand_id
1 'polypeptide(L)'
;MLKGHPKGLLVAFFANMGERFGYYTMLAIFVLYLQAKFGYSTAEAGQIYGGFLFGIYFLPLLGGIIADNWLGYGKTIILGTLVMFVGYVMLAMPDMGIGMVIASLAVISLGTGFFKGNLQALVGNMYDDPKYDANRDNAFNIFYMGINIGAFFAPSAAEGISN
;
A
#
# COMPACT_ATOMS: atom_id res chain seq x y z
N MET A 1 -18.51 -13.71 11.65
CA MET A 1 -17.36 -12.79 11.60
C MET A 1 -17.75 -11.35 11.29
N LEU A 2 -18.62 -11.06 10.30
CA LEU A 2 -18.97 -9.67 9.91
C LEU A 2 -20.30 -9.11 10.48
N LYS A 3 -21.06 -9.88 11.25
CA LYS A 3 -22.32 -9.40 11.86
C LYS A 3 -21.98 -8.34 12.92
N GLY A 4 -22.70 -7.22 12.92
CA GLY A 4 -22.48 -6.13 13.87
C GLY A 4 -21.34 -5.16 13.50
N HIS A 5 -20.77 -5.28 12.29
CA HIS A 5 -19.76 -4.35 11.78
C HIS A 5 -20.35 -3.37 10.76
N PRO A 6 -19.88 -2.11 10.69
CA PRO A 6 -20.16 -1.19 9.59
C PRO A 6 -19.76 -1.80 8.24
N LYS A 7 -20.58 -1.54 7.20
CA LYS A 7 -20.29 -2.00 5.83
C LYS A 7 -18.93 -1.51 5.31
N GLY A 8 -18.47 -0.36 5.79
CA GLY A 8 -17.17 0.20 5.44
C GLY A 8 -15.98 -0.68 5.87
N LEU A 9 -16.12 -1.55 6.88
CA LEU A 9 -15.06 -2.49 7.26
C LEU A 9 -14.71 -3.42 6.10
N LEU A 10 -15.70 -3.93 5.37
CA LEU A 10 -15.46 -4.85 4.26
C LEU A 10 -14.74 -4.16 3.11
N VAL A 11 -15.10 -2.90 2.83
CA VAL A 11 -14.41 -2.07 1.83
C VAL A 11 -12.97 -1.82 2.26
N ALA A 12 -12.74 -1.44 3.52
CA ALA A 12 -11.41 -1.23 4.06
C ALA A 12 -10.55 -2.51 4.06
N PHE A 13 -11.16 -3.65 4.37
CA PHE A 13 -10.51 -4.96 4.30
C PHE A 13 -9.98 -5.24 2.89
N PHE A 14 -10.83 -5.17 1.86
CA PHE A 14 -10.42 -5.47 0.49
C PHE A 14 -9.46 -4.42 -0.08
N ALA A 15 -9.65 -3.14 0.27
CA ALA A 15 -8.74 -2.09 -0.13
C ALA A 15 -7.33 -2.34 0.44
N ASN A 16 -7.23 -2.67 1.73
CA ASN A 16 -5.97 -2.96 2.39
C ASN A 16 -5.35 -4.27 1.89
N MET A 17 -6.15 -5.31 1.66
CA MET A 17 -5.67 -6.57 1.08
C MET A 17 -5.09 -6.35 -0.32
N GLY A 18 -5.78 -5.59 -1.18
CA GLY A 18 -5.34 -5.30 -2.54
C GLY A 18 -4.06 -4.47 -2.59
N GLU A 19 -3.95 -3.42 -1.77
CA GLU A 19 -2.72 -2.62 -1.67
C GLU A 19 -1.55 -3.47 -1.19
N ARG A 20 -1.75 -4.33 -0.18
CA ARG A 20 -0.69 -5.22 0.32
C ARG A 20 -0.30 -6.26 -0.70
N PHE A 21 -1.26 -6.84 -1.40
CA PHE A 21 -0.98 -7.78 -2.50
C PHE A 21 -0.08 -7.14 -3.57
N GLY A 22 -0.43 -5.95 -4.07
CA GLY A 22 0.37 -5.25 -5.08
C GLY A 22 1.76 -4.87 -4.57
N TYR A 23 1.85 -4.37 -3.33
CA TYR A 23 3.11 -4.00 -2.68
C TYR A 23 4.06 -5.19 -2.55
N TYR A 24 3.59 -6.31 -1.97
CA TYR A 24 4.43 -7.48 -1.76
C TYR A 24 4.76 -8.22 -3.06
N THR A 25 3.88 -8.17 -4.07
CA THR A 25 4.15 -8.77 -5.39
C THR A 25 5.32 -8.04 -6.05
N MET A 26 5.29 -6.70 -6.03
CA MET A 26 6.39 -5.89 -6.56
C MET A 26 7.69 -6.15 -5.79
N LEU A 27 7.65 -6.10 -4.45
CA LEU A 27 8.83 -6.33 -3.61
C LEU A 27 9.50 -7.68 -3.85
N ALA A 28 8.72 -8.74 -4.06
CA ALA A 28 9.24 -10.10 -4.22
C ALA A 28 10.25 -10.23 -5.36
N ILE A 29 10.05 -9.47 -6.44
CA ILE A 29 10.91 -9.50 -7.63
C ILE A 29 11.72 -8.21 -7.83
N PHE A 30 11.55 -7.20 -6.97
CA PHE A 30 12.08 -5.86 -7.24
C PHE A 30 13.60 -5.81 -7.29
N VAL A 31 14.28 -6.43 -6.33
CA VAL A 31 15.76 -6.48 -6.32
C VAL A 31 16.24 -7.26 -7.55
N LEU A 32 15.65 -8.43 -7.82
CA LEU A 32 15.99 -9.25 -8.98
C LEU A 32 15.81 -8.47 -10.29
N TYR A 33 14.74 -7.69 -10.41
CA TYR A 33 14.49 -6.81 -11.56
C TYR A 33 15.61 -5.78 -11.75
N LEU A 34 16.04 -5.11 -10.67
CA LEU A 34 17.12 -4.12 -10.76
C LEU A 34 18.45 -4.76 -11.20
N GLN A 35 18.75 -5.95 -10.68
CA GLN A 35 19.96 -6.69 -11.04
C GLN A 35 19.90 -7.19 -12.49
N ALA A 36 18.79 -7.81 -12.89
CA ALA A 36 18.63 -8.39 -14.22
C ALA A 36 18.58 -7.35 -15.33
N LYS A 37 17.87 -6.22 -15.12
CA LYS A 37 17.68 -5.19 -16.15
C LYS A 37 18.80 -4.16 -16.20
N PHE A 38 19.33 -3.75 -15.04
CA PHE A 38 20.31 -2.66 -14.97
C PHE A 38 21.72 -3.12 -14.58
N GLY A 39 21.92 -4.41 -14.30
CA GLY A 39 23.23 -4.95 -13.91
C GLY A 39 23.70 -4.50 -12.54
N TYR A 40 22.81 -3.98 -11.69
CA TYR A 40 23.16 -3.48 -10.37
C TYR A 40 23.63 -4.58 -9.44
N SER A 41 24.62 -4.24 -8.62
CA SER A 41 25.04 -5.05 -7.48
C SER A 41 23.94 -5.09 -6.42
N THR A 42 24.01 -6.09 -5.53
CA THR A 42 23.11 -6.18 -4.36
C THR A 42 23.15 -4.92 -3.50
N ALA A 43 24.31 -4.26 -3.39
CA ALA A 43 24.46 -3.03 -2.62
C ALA A 43 23.72 -1.86 -3.27
N GLU A 44 23.86 -1.68 -4.59
CA GLU A 44 23.18 -0.61 -5.33
C GLU A 44 21.66 -0.80 -5.34
N ALA A 45 21.19 -2.02 -5.61
CA ALA A 45 19.76 -2.35 -5.52
C ALA A 45 19.23 -2.14 -4.09
N GLY A 46 20.01 -2.48 -3.08
CA GLY A 46 19.70 -2.26 -1.67
C GLY A 46 19.54 -0.78 -1.30
N GLN A 47 20.31 0.13 -1.90
CA GLN A 47 20.16 1.56 -1.69
C GLN A 47 18.83 2.08 -2.24
N ILE A 48 18.47 1.67 -3.46
CA ILE A 48 17.18 2.04 -4.09
C ILE A 48 16.02 1.48 -3.26
N TYR A 49 16.11 0.22 -2.86
CA TYR A 49 15.15 -0.44 -1.98
C TYR A 49 14.98 0.31 -0.65
N GLY A 50 16.10 0.69 0.00
CA GLY A 50 16.09 1.46 1.23
C GLY A 50 15.43 2.83 1.08
N GLY A 51 15.72 3.55 -0.01
CA GLY A 51 15.08 4.82 -0.32
C GLY A 51 13.57 4.68 -0.55
N PHE A 52 13.15 3.64 -1.26
CA PHE A 52 11.74 3.32 -1.45
C PHE A 52 11.03 3.03 -0.12
N LEU A 53 11.63 2.18 0.74
CA LEU A 53 11.10 1.91 2.07
C LEU A 53 11.00 3.17 2.92
N PHE A 54 12.03 4.01 2.93
CA PHE A 54 12.00 5.29 3.63
C PHE A 54 10.77 6.10 3.21
N GLY A 55 10.51 6.23 1.91
CA GLY A 55 9.33 6.92 1.40
C GLY A 55 8.01 6.32 1.92
N ILE A 56 7.86 5.00 1.87
CA ILE A 56 6.64 4.31 2.33
C ILE A 56 6.38 4.45 3.82
N TYR A 57 7.41 4.56 4.65
CA TYR A 57 7.25 4.72 6.09
C TYR A 57 7.16 6.19 6.53
N PHE A 58 7.81 7.10 5.79
CA PHE A 58 7.82 8.52 6.12
C PHE A 58 6.59 9.27 5.59
N LEU A 59 6.22 9.08 4.33
CA LEU A 59 5.13 9.83 3.68
C LEU A 59 3.73 9.63 4.31
N PRO A 60 3.40 8.50 4.98
CA PRO A 60 2.15 8.39 5.72
C PRO A 60 1.93 9.47 6.78
N LEU A 61 3.02 9.99 7.38
CA LEU A 61 2.93 11.11 8.31
C LEU A 61 2.34 12.35 7.61
N LEU A 62 2.86 12.68 6.42
CA LEU A 62 2.37 13.81 5.63
C LEU A 62 0.93 13.57 5.16
N GLY A 63 0.61 12.34 4.77
CA GLY A 63 -0.74 11.96 4.37
C GLY A 63 -1.76 12.10 5.51
N GLY A 64 -1.37 11.81 6.75
CA GLY A 64 -2.20 12.03 7.94
C GLY A 64 -2.47 13.51 8.17
N ILE A 65 -1.43 14.35 8.16
CA ILE A 65 -1.56 15.81 8.30
C ILE A 65 -2.52 16.38 7.24
N ILE A 66 -2.46 15.88 6.00
CA ILE A 66 -3.35 16.34 4.93
C ILE A 66 -4.80 15.90 5.14
N ALA A 67 -5.01 14.68 5.61
CA ALA A 67 -6.35 14.18 5.91
C ALA A 67 -7.00 14.95 7.07
N ASP A 68 -6.23 15.23 8.11
CA ASP A 68 -6.74 15.90 9.32
C ASP A 68 -7.11 17.37 9.06
N ASN A 69 -6.35 18.08 8.22
CA ASN A 69 -6.49 19.53 8.06
C ASN A 69 -7.26 19.99 6.83
N TRP A 70 -7.27 19.21 5.72
CA TRP A 70 -7.80 19.72 4.44
C TRP A 70 -8.81 18.80 3.75
N LEU A 71 -8.49 17.51 3.57
CA LEU A 71 -9.24 16.65 2.65
C LEU A 71 -10.21 15.70 3.34
N GLY A 72 -9.96 15.35 4.60
CA GLY A 72 -10.64 14.26 5.30
C GLY A 72 -10.18 12.88 4.81
N TYR A 73 -10.27 11.87 5.69
CA TYR A 73 -9.73 10.53 5.43
C TYR A 73 -10.22 9.88 4.13
N GLY A 74 -11.54 9.93 3.86
CA GLY A 74 -12.12 9.28 2.68
C GLY A 74 -11.55 9.79 1.36
N LYS A 75 -11.43 11.12 1.19
CA LYS A 75 -10.87 11.70 -0.05
C LYS A 75 -9.37 11.45 -0.16
N THR A 76 -8.64 11.54 0.95
CA THR A 76 -7.20 11.27 0.96
C THR A 76 -6.90 9.81 0.58
N ILE A 77 -7.68 8.85 1.06
CA ILE A 77 -7.53 7.43 0.69
C ILE A 77 -7.78 7.21 -0.81
N ILE A 78 -8.82 7.81 -1.38
CA ILE A 78 -9.13 7.70 -2.81
C ILE A 78 -8.00 8.30 -3.63
N LEU A 79 -7.53 9.50 -3.27
CA LEU A 79 -6.39 10.14 -3.90
C LEU A 79 -5.15 9.24 -3.84
N GLY A 80 -4.84 8.69 -2.67
CA GLY A 80 -3.74 7.76 -2.49
C GLY A 80 -3.84 6.53 -3.39
N THR A 81 -5.03 5.95 -3.49
CA THR A 81 -5.29 4.79 -4.36
C THR A 81 -5.04 5.12 -5.83
N LEU A 82 -5.51 6.27 -6.30
CA LEU A 82 -5.30 6.71 -7.69
C LEU A 82 -3.83 7.01 -7.97
N VAL A 83 -3.15 7.71 -7.06
CA VAL A 83 -1.72 8.04 -7.19
C VAL A 83 -0.88 6.76 -7.20
N MET A 84 -1.14 5.80 -6.29
CA MET A 84 -0.45 4.50 -6.30
C MET A 84 -0.70 3.76 -7.62
N PHE A 85 -1.94 3.72 -8.10
CA PHE A 85 -2.28 3.05 -9.35
C PHE A 85 -1.48 3.62 -10.52
N VAL A 86 -1.39 4.95 -10.64
CA VAL A 86 -0.55 5.60 -11.65
C VAL A 86 0.91 5.18 -11.51
N GLY A 87 1.44 5.15 -10.28
CA GLY A 87 2.81 4.70 -10.03
C GLY A 87 3.07 3.24 -10.46
N TYR A 88 2.12 2.33 -10.22
CA TYR A 88 2.21 0.95 -10.69
C TYR A 88 2.10 0.83 -12.22
N VAL A 89 1.22 1.62 -12.85
CA VAL A 89 1.11 1.66 -14.31
C VAL A 89 2.41 2.17 -14.94
N MET A 90 3.01 3.23 -14.37
CA MET A 90 4.32 3.71 -14.79
C MET A 90 5.36 2.60 -14.66
N LEU A 91 5.42 1.91 -13.52
CA LEU A 91 6.37 0.83 -13.27
C LEU A 91 6.18 -0.40 -14.20
N ALA A 92 4.97 -0.60 -14.74
CA ALA A 92 4.66 -1.69 -15.66
C ALA A 92 5.06 -1.41 -17.12
N MET A 93 5.46 -0.19 -17.47
CA MET A 93 5.83 0.15 -18.84
C MET A 93 7.12 -0.57 -19.30
N PRO A 94 7.19 -1.05 -20.55
CA PRO A 94 8.40 -1.67 -21.09
C PRO A 94 9.53 -0.67 -21.25
N ASP A 95 10.77 -1.18 -21.35
CA ASP A 95 11.98 -0.43 -21.73
C ASP A 95 12.31 0.84 -20.93
N MET A 96 11.77 0.97 -19.72
CA MET A 96 12.09 2.10 -18.86
C MET A 96 13.57 2.14 -18.43
N GLY A 97 14.16 3.33 -18.48
CA GLY A 97 15.40 3.65 -17.80
C GLY A 97 15.23 3.80 -16.28
N ILE A 98 16.35 3.77 -15.55
CA ILE A 98 16.34 3.81 -14.08
C ILE A 98 15.66 5.05 -13.50
N GLY A 99 15.78 6.22 -14.15
CA GLY A 99 15.11 7.45 -13.69
C GLY A 99 13.59 7.32 -13.64
N MET A 100 12.99 6.62 -14.61
CA MET A 100 11.54 6.39 -14.64
C MET A 100 11.11 5.35 -13.60
N VAL A 101 11.95 4.35 -13.31
CA VAL A 101 11.73 3.42 -12.19
C VAL A 101 11.72 4.17 -10.87
N ILE A 102 12.72 5.02 -10.60
CA ILE A 102 12.79 5.82 -9.37
C ILE A 102 11.59 6.77 -9.27
N ALA A 103 11.20 7.43 -10.37
CA ALA A 103 10.01 8.27 -10.40
C ALA A 103 8.74 7.48 -10.07
N SER A 104 8.58 6.28 -10.64
CA SER A 104 7.44 5.39 -10.38
C SER A 104 7.39 4.99 -8.90
N LEU A 105 8.53 4.62 -8.31
CA LEU A 105 8.64 4.29 -6.88
C LEU A 105 8.28 5.48 -6.00
N ALA A 106 8.72 6.70 -6.34
CA ALA A 106 8.35 7.90 -5.61
C ALA A 106 6.82 8.16 -5.66
N VAL A 107 6.20 7.96 -6.82
CA VAL A 107 4.74 8.06 -6.99
C VAL A 107 4.01 7.00 -6.16
N ILE A 108 4.48 5.74 -6.18
CA ILE A 108 3.93 4.66 -5.34
C ILE A 108 4.05 5.01 -3.86
N SER A 109 5.21 5.48 -3.40
CA SER A 109 5.43 5.88 -2.00
C SER A 109 4.52 7.04 -1.59
N LEU A 110 4.31 8.02 -2.47
CA LEU A 110 3.40 9.15 -2.22
C LEU A 110 1.95 8.68 -2.08
N GLY A 111 1.49 7.85 -3.01
CA GLY A 111 0.15 7.29 -2.93
C GLY A 111 -0.06 6.43 -1.69
N THR A 112 0.96 5.65 -1.30
CA THR A 112 0.96 4.86 -0.05
C THR A 112 0.86 5.77 1.17
N GLY A 113 1.54 6.92 1.14
CA GLY A 113 1.46 7.93 2.18
C GLY A 113 0.03 8.43 2.41
N PHE A 114 -0.71 8.71 1.34
CA PHE A 114 -2.11 9.12 1.44
C PHE A 114 -3.06 7.98 1.85
N PHE A 115 -2.70 6.72 1.57
CA PHE A 115 -3.57 5.57 1.81
C PHE A 115 -3.41 4.94 3.21
N LYS A 116 -2.18 4.56 3.59
CA LYS A 116 -1.91 3.56 4.64
C LYS A 116 -2.32 4.00 6.05
N GLY A 117 -1.94 5.21 6.46
CA GLY A 117 -2.30 5.74 7.78
C GLY A 117 -3.78 6.11 7.85
N ASN A 118 -4.28 6.75 6.79
CA ASN A 118 -5.64 7.27 6.73
C ASN A 118 -6.70 6.17 6.70
N LEU A 119 -6.43 5.03 6.04
CA LEU A 119 -7.36 3.91 6.02
C LEU A 119 -7.54 3.30 7.42
N GLN A 120 -6.46 3.18 8.19
CA GLN A 120 -6.51 2.69 9.58
C GLN A 120 -7.27 3.66 10.49
N ALA A 121 -7.00 4.96 10.35
CA ALA A 121 -7.74 5.99 11.08
C ALA A 121 -9.23 5.98 10.73
N LEU A 122 -9.58 5.88 9.44
CA LEU A 122 -10.97 5.76 9.00
C LEU A 122 -11.65 4.52 9.60
N VAL A 123 -10.95 3.38 9.68
CA VAL A 123 -11.47 2.18 10.34
C VAL A 123 -11.73 2.45 11.81
N GLY A 124 -10.79 3.05 12.55
CA GLY A 124 -11.00 3.43 13.94
C GLY A 124 -12.26 4.29 14.13
N ASN A 125 -12.38 5.34 13.33
CA ASN A 125 -13.48 6.31 13.41
C ASN A 125 -14.85 5.68 13.13
N MET A 126 -14.93 4.59 12.34
CA MET A 126 -16.18 3.87 12.11
C MET A 126 -16.75 3.20 13.37
N TYR A 127 -15.93 3.01 14.41
CA TYR A 127 -16.33 2.37 15.67
C TYR A 127 -16.45 3.35 16.83
N ASP A 128 -16.28 4.66 16.60
CA ASP A 128 -16.55 5.68 17.63
C ASP A 128 -18.07 5.87 17.88
N ASP A 129 -18.92 5.35 16.98
CA ASP A 129 -20.36 5.22 17.23
C ASP A 129 -20.60 4.16 18.32
N PRO A 130 -21.28 4.49 19.44
CA PRO A 130 -21.57 3.56 20.54
C PRO A 130 -22.25 2.26 20.12
N LYS A 131 -22.94 2.27 18.97
CA LYS A 131 -23.54 1.07 18.37
C LYS A 131 -22.50 0.00 17.99
N TYR A 132 -21.29 0.42 17.62
CA TYR A 132 -20.25 -0.46 17.09
C TYR A 132 -19.03 -0.59 18.02
N ASP A 133 -18.84 0.30 18.99
CA ASP A 133 -17.68 0.37 19.89
C ASP A 133 -17.19 -0.99 20.42
N ALA A 134 -18.10 -1.84 20.91
CA ALA A 134 -17.79 -3.17 21.43
C ALA A 134 -17.11 -4.12 20.41
N ASN A 135 -17.22 -3.83 19.11
CA ASN A 135 -16.64 -4.62 18.02
C ASN A 135 -15.34 -4.02 17.46
N ARG A 136 -14.81 -2.94 18.03
CA ARG A 136 -13.62 -2.22 17.54
C ARG A 136 -12.38 -3.14 17.43
N ASP A 137 -12.06 -3.87 18.48
CA ASP A 137 -10.88 -4.75 18.49
C ASP A 137 -11.01 -5.89 17.48
N ASN A 138 -12.20 -6.49 17.40
CA ASN A 138 -12.48 -7.52 16.41
C ASN A 138 -12.39 -6.97 14.98
N ALA A 139 -12.76 -5.70 14.76
CA ALA A 139 -12.63 -5.06 13.47
C ALA A 139 -11.16 -4.90 13.04
N PHE A 140 -10.28 -4.52 13.95
CA PHE A 140 -8.84 -4.44 13.66
C PHE A 140 -8.25 -5.82 13.38
N ASN A 141 -8.68 -6.87 14.08
CA ASN A 141 -8.27 -8.25 13.75
C ASN A 141 -8.67 -8.64 12.32
N ILE A 142 -9.92 -8.37 11.93
CA ILE A 142 -10.40 -8.61 10.56
C ILE A 142 -9.59 -7.77 9.56
N PHE A 143 -9.38 -6.50 9.84
CA PHE A 143 -8.64 -5.58 8.98
C PHE A 143 -7.19 -6.02 8.75
N TYR A 144 -6.49 -6.46 9.80
CA TYR A 144 -5.11 -6.98 9.70
C TYR A 144 -5.03 -8.35 9.05
N MET A 145 -6.08 -9.18 9.17
CA MET A 145 -6.15 -10.45 8.43
C MET A 145 -6.07 -10.22 6.92
N GLY A 146 -6.66 -9.12 6.41
CA GLY A 146 -6.56 -8.74 5.00
C GLY A 146 -5.11 -8.47 4.54
N ILE A 147 -4.28 -7.89 5.41
CA ILE A 147 -2.85 -7.67 5.14
C ILE A 147 -2.15 -9.01 4.92
N ASN A 148 -2.36 -9.95 5.85
CA ASN A 148 -1.71 -11.25 5.82
C ASN A 148 -2.15 -12.06 4.60
N ILE A 149 -3.43 -12.01 4.25
CA ILE A 149 -3.95 -12.68 3.04
C ILE A 149 -3.29 -12.10 1.79
N GLY A 150 -3.25 -10.77 1.64
CA GLY A 150 -2.61 -10.13 0.49
C GLY A 150 -1.12 -10.47 0.39
N ALA A 151 -0.40 -10.43 1.51
CA ALA A 151 1.03 -10.77 1.58
C ALA A 151 1.31 -12.25 1.28
N PHE A 152 0.43 -13.15 1.70
CA PHE A 152 0.59 -14.59 1.51
C PHE A 152 0.56 -14.99 0.03
N PHE A 153 -0.37 -14.43 -0.75
CA PHE A 153 -0.53 -14.77 -2.17
C PHE A 153 0.39 -13.99 -3.12
N ALA A 154 0.94 -12.86 -2.67
CA ALA A 154 1.75 -11.98 -3.49
C ALA A 154 3.01 -12.63 -4.10
N PRO A 155 3.87 -13.35 -3.36
CA PRO A 155 5.05 -14.00 -3.93
C PRO A 155 4.70 -15.04 -5.00
N SER A 156 3.66 -15.84 -4.78
CA SER A 156 3.21 -16.85 -5.75
C SER A 156 2.70 -16.23 -7.05
N ALA A 157 2.00 -15.09 -6.96
CA ALA A 157 1.59 -14.34 -8.14
C ALA A 157 2.80 -13.74 -8.88
N ALA A 158 3.79 -13.21 -8.15
CA ALA A 158 5.00 -12.66 -8.75
C ALA A 158 5.78 -13.73 -9.53
N GLU A 159 5.98 -14.90 -8.92
CA GLU A 159 6.67 -16.04 -9.53
C GLU A 159 5.94 -16.53 -10.80
N GLY A 160 4.61 -16.67 -10.73
CA GLY A 160 3.80 -17.10 -11.87
C GLY A 160 3.75 -16.13 -13.05
N ILE A 161 4.09 -14.85 -12.84
CA ILE A 161 4.17 -13.84 -13.91
C ILE A 161 5.60 -13.75 -14.47
N SER A 162 6.61 -14.04 -13.65
CA SER A 162 8.03 -13.95 -14.05
C SER A 162 8.56 -15.16 -14.82
N ASN A 163 7.86 -16.30 -14.80
CA ASN A 163 8.16 -17.51 -15.55
C ASN A 163 7.30 -17.61 -16.81
#